data_AF-A0A4Q2RJD8-F1
#
_entry.id   AF-A0A4Q2RJD8-F1
#
_cell.length_a   1.000
_cell.length_b   1.000
_cell.length_c   1.000
_cell.angle_alpha   90.00
_cell.angle_beta   90.00
_cell.angle_gamma   90.00
#
_symmetry.space_group_name_H-M   'P 1'
#
loop_
_entity.id
_entity.type
_entity.pdbx_description
1 polymer ?
#
loop_
_entity_poly.entity_id
_entity_poly.type
_entity_poly.pdbx_seq_one_letter_code
_entity_poly.pdbx_strand_id
1 'polypeptide(L)'
;MTTMKHVLLAALLPLGLAATAAPAAAADPQPVQPFVPGINEEPDLSTAWQKWQAKGIDDYVITVRESCFCVRTQPVETVIRNDRTVRVTRGDRRLKASRGWSMDELYSLIRSARTEAERVDVEWTPRGVPSSIAIDPSTMVADEETYYTVTLSRL
;
A
#
# COMPACT_ATOMS: atom_id res chain seq x y z
N MET A 1 66.78 38.90 33.38
CA MET A 1 66.48 37.92 34.44
C MET A 1 64.96 37.78 34.54
N THR A 2 64.45 36.54 34.48
CA THR A 2 63.10 36.02 34.87
C THR A 2 61.86 36.66 34.23
N THR A 3 61.15 36.05 33.28
CA THR A 3 60.30 34.82 33.30
C THR A 3 59.03 34.96 34.13
N MET A 4 57.85 34.87 33.48
CA MET A 4 56.74 33.98 33.84
C MET A 4 55.61 34.05 32.79
N LYS A 5 55.53 33.03 31.94
CA LYS A 5 54.39 32.75 31.05
C LYS A 5 53.36 31.93 31.85
N HIS A 6 52.11 32.31 31.73
CA HIS A 6 50.97 31.75 32.45
C HIS A 6 50.69 30.31 32.00
N VAL A 7 50.52 29.40 32.96
CA VAL A 7 50.13 28.00 32.74
C VAL A 7 48.60 27.96 32.60
N LEU A 8 48.10 27.50 31.45
CA LEU A 8 46.70 27.17 31.23
C LEU A 8 46.50 25.67 31.49
N LEU A 9 45.82 25.33 32.59
CA LEU A 9 45.28 23.99 32.83
C LEU A 9 43.99 23.83 32.02
N ALA A 10 43.95 22.89 31.07
CA ALA A 10 42.73 22.45 30.41
C ALA A 10 42.17 21.23 31.14
N ALA A 11 41.00 21.37 31.78
CA ALA A 11 40.27 20.27 32.39
C ALA A 11 39.40 19.57 31.33
N LEU A 12 39.67 18.29 31.06
CA LEU A 12 38.87 17.42 30.21
C LEU A 12 37.77 16.76 31.04
N LEU A 13 36.51 17.15 30.83
CA LEU A 13 35.32 16.47 31.33
C LEU A 13 34.85 15.43 30.30
N PRO A 14 34.67 14.14 30.67
CA PRO A 14 34.12 13.15 29.76
C PRO A 14 32.60 13.31 29.67
N LEU A 15 32.08 13.68 28.49
CA LEU A 15 30.66 13.57 28.16
C LEU A 15 30.29 12.08 28.03
N GLY A 16 29.56 11.55 29.01
CA GLY A 16 28.90 10.26 28.88
C GLY A 16 27.73 10.34 27.90
N LEU A 17 27.85 9.67 26.75
CA LEU A 17 26.72 9.43 25.84
C LEU A 17 25.82 8.34 26.43
N ALA A 18 24.73 8.75 27.09
CA ALA A 18 23.62 7.84 27.37
C ALA A 18 22.80 7.69 26.08
N ALA A 19 22.95 6.55 25.39
CA ALA A 19 22.11 6.19 24.25
C ALA A 19 20.74 5.74 24.76
N THR A 20 19.77 6.65 24.79
CA THR A 20 18.36 6.29 24.95
C THR A 20 17.87 5.68 23.64
N ALA A 21 17.54 4.39 23.66
CA ALA A 21 16.87 3.74 22.54
C ALA A 21 15.45 4.35 22.42
N ALA A 22 15.25 5.23 21.44
CA ALA A 22 13.94 5.75 21.12
C ALA A 22 13.01 4.60 20.69
N PRO A 23 11.73 4.60 21.11
CA PRO A 23 10.77 3.65 20.59
C PRO A 23 10.64 3.85 19.08
N ALA A 24 10.65 2.74 18.32
CA ALA A 24 10.46 2.77 16.87
C ALA A 24 9.14 3.48 16.56
N ALA A 25 9.24 4.69 16.00
CA ALA A 25 8.09 5.48 15.59
C ALA A 25 7.21 4.61 14.67
N ALA A 26 5.93 4.46 15.03
CA ALA A 26 4.94 3.92 14.12
C ALA A 26 5.01 4.75 12.84
N ALA A 27 5.29 4.12 11.70
CA ALA A 27 5.38 4.82 10.41
C ALA A 27 4.11 5.66 10.18
N ASP A 28 4.29 6.94 9.85
CA ASP A 28 3.20 7.91 9.72
C ASP A 28 2.17 7.44 8.68
N PRO A 29 0.85 7.64 8.95
CA PRO A 29 -0.20 7.36 7.98
C PRO A 29 0.06 8.04 6.64
N GLN A 30 -0.05 7.28 5.54
CA GLN A 30 0.13 7.80 4.19
C GLN A 30 -1.22 8.07 3.53
N PRO A 31 -1.40 9.21 2.83
CA PRO A 31 -2.60 9.46 2.03
C PRO A 31 -2.80 8.37 0.97
N VAL A 32 -4.05 7.95 0.77
CA VAL A 32 -4.43 7.15 -0.38
C VAL A 32 -4.30 8.01 -1.63
N GLN A 33 -3.72 7.44 -2.69
CA GLN A 33 -3.70 8.09 -4.00
C GLN A 33 -5.08 7.96 -4.63
N PRO A 34 -5.78 9.06 -4.93
CA PRO A 34 -7.14 9.00 -5.43
C PRO A 34 -7.20 8.49 -6.87
N PHE A 35 -8.16 7.60 -7.15
CA PHE A 35 -8.50 7.19 -8.50
C PHE A 35 -9.57 8.12 -9.06
N VAL A 36 -9.32 8.63 -10.26
CA VAL A 36 -10.29 9.43 -11.02
C VAL A 36 -10.45 8.76 -12.39
N PRO A 37 -11.66 8.30 -12.76
CA PRO A 37 -11.95 7.81 -14.09
C PRO A 37 -11.64 8.85 -15.15
N GLY A 38 -11.05 8.42 -16.26
CA GLY A 38 -10.87 9.26 -17.45
C GLY A 38 -12.19 9.49 -18.21
N ILE A 39 -12.16 10.42 -19.17
CA ILE A 39 -13.31 10.70 -20.06
C ILE A 39 -13.67 9.52 -20.98
N ASN A 40 -12.70 8.65 -21.27
CA ASN A 40 -12.83 7.49 -22.13
C ASN A 40 -12.65 6.19 -21.33
N GLU A 41 -12.92 6.24 -20.02
CA GLU A 41 -12.78 5.07 -19.15
C GLU A 41 -13.77 3.99 -19.54
N GLU A 42 -13.37 2.73 -19.41
CA GLU A 42 -14.23 1.61 -19.79
C GLU A 42 -15.55 1.63 -19.00
N PRO A 43 -16.69 1.33 -19.66
CA PRO A 43 -18.00 1.51 -19.03
C PRO A 43 -18.20 0.69 -17.75
N ASP A 44 -17.67 -0.52 -17.69
CA ASP A 44 -17.80 -1.39 -16.53
C ASP A 44 -16.97 -0.87 -15.34
N LEU A 45 -15.72 -0.44 -15.58
CA LEU A 45 -14.85 0.16 -14.57
C LEU A 45 -15.46 1.46 -14.02
N SER A 46 -15.96 2.32 -14.90
CA SER A 46 -16.67 3.55 -14.52
C SER A 46 -17.91 3.27 -13.68
N THR A 47 -18.72 2.29 -14.09
CA THR A 47 -19.94 1.90 -13.39
C THR A 47 -19.64 1.33 -12.00
N ALA A 48 -18.61 0.47 -11.91
CA ALA A 48 -18.16 -0.09 -10.65
C ALA A 48 -17.65 1.02 -9.71
N TRP A 49 -16.85 1.95 -10.23
CA TRP A 49 -16.33 3.08 -9.47
C TRP A 49 -17.45 3.95 -8.89
N GLN A 50 -18.47 4.28 -9.69
CA GLN A 50 -19.63 5.02 -9.23
C GLN A 50 -20.39 4.27 -8.11
N LYS A 51 -20.55 2.95 -8.24
CA LYS A 51 -21.19 2.13 -7.19
C LYS A 51 -20.40 2.15 -5.89
N TRP A 52 -19.07 2.14 -5.98
CA TRP A 52 -18.17 2.22 -4.83
C TRP A 52 -18.26 3.60 -4.16
N GLN A 53 -18.06 4.67 -4.93
CA GLN A 53 -18.11 6.05 -4.45
C GLN A 53 -19.46 6.39 -3.79
N ALA A 54 -20.57 5.91 -4.35
CA ALA A 54 -21.91 6.08 -3.78
C ALA A 54 -22.09 5.45 -2.38
N LYS A 55 -21.13 4.63 -1.91
CA LYS A 55 -21.17 4.09 -0.55
C LYS A 55 -20.60 5.04 0.51
N GLY A 56 -19.84 6.06 0.11
CA GLY A 56 -19.21 7.01 1.04
C GLY A 56 -18.38 6.31 2.11
N ILE A 57 -17.54 5.34 1.73
CA ILE A 57 -16.70 4.57 2.65
C ILE A 57 -15.27 5.10 2.54
N ASP A 58 -14.79 5.72 3.61
CA ASP A 58 -13.43 6.24 3.82
C ASP A 58 -12.66 5.47 4.92
N ASP A 59 -13.37 4.62 5.66
CA ASP A 59 -12.89 3.79 6.75
C ASP A 59 -13.17 2.30 6.48
N TYR A 60 -12.12 1.51 6.22
CA TYR A 60 -12.26 0.09 5.92
C TYR A 60 -10.97 -0.70 6.10
N VAL A 61 -11.11 -2.02 6.20
CA VAL A 61 -10.01 -2.96 6.01
C VAL A 61 -10.17 -3.62 4.66
N ILE A 62 -9.11 -3.58 3.87
CA ILE A 62 -9.02 -4.30 2.60
C ILE A 62 -7.95 -5.39 2.70
N THR A 63 -8.30 -6.58 2.26
CA THR A 63 -7.37 -7.72 2.21
C THR A 63 -7.21 -8.13 0.76
N VAL A 64 -5.96 -8.11 0.29
CA VAL A 64 -5.61 -8.49 -1.08
C VAL A 64 -4.67 -9.69 -1.05
N ARG A 65 -5.07 -10.77 -1.71
CA ARG A 65 -4.24 -11.95 -1.92
C ARG A 65 -3.83 -12.01 -3.37
N GLU A 66 -2.54 -11.99 -3.61
CA GLU A 66 -1.95 -12.21 -4.92
C GLU A 66 -1.55 -13.68 -5.06
N SER A 67 -1.89 -14.28 -6.20
CA SER A 67 -1.49 -15.63 -6.57
C SER A 67 -1.11 -15.70 -8.04
N CYS A 68 0.00 -16.36 -8.34
CA CYS A 68 0.45 -16.76 -9.67
C CYS A 68 0.77 -18.26 -9.61
N PHE A 69 1.04 -18.89 -10.76
CA PHE A 69 1.62 -20.24 -10.81
C PHE A 69 3.04 -20.31 -10.18
N CYS A 70 3.65 -19.16 -9.93
CA CYS A 70 5.01 -19.04 -9.41
C CYS A 70 5.13 -19.22 -7.88
N VAL A 71 4.32 -18.52 -7.06
CA VAL A 71 4.40 -18.55 -5.59
C VAL A 71 3.03 -18.20 -4.98
N ARG A 72 2.57 -18.99 -4.00
CA ARG A 72 1.43 -18.58 -3.15
C ARG A 72 1.90 -17.57 -2.11
N THR A 73 1.31 -16.37 -2.12
CA THR A 73 1.65 -15.34 -1.13
C THR A 73 0.63 -15.29 0.01
N GLN A 74 1.10 -14.87 1.18
CA GLN A 74 0.18 -14.48 2.27
C GLN A 74 -0.56 -13.19 1.88
N PRO A 75 -1.84 -13.08 2.25
CA PRO A 75 -2.60 -11.88 1.95
C PRO A 75 -2.00 -10.66 2.66
N VAL A 76 -2.13 -9.51 2.00
CA VAL A 76 -1.81 -8.20 2.58
C VAL A 76 -3.11 -7.61 3.11
N GLU A 77 -3.16 -7.32 4.41
CA GLU A 77 -4.25 -6.59 5.04
C GLU A 77 -3.83 -5.12 5.18
N THR A 78 -4.70 -4.21 4.74
CA THR A 78 -4.50 -2.77 4.82
C THR A 78 -5.68 -2.12 5.54
N VAL A 79 -5.38 -1.34 6.57
CA VAL A 79 -6.36 -0.54 7.31
C VAL A 79 -6.30 0.87 6.76
N ILE A 80 -7.44 1.33 6.23
CA ILE A 80 -7.65 2.68 5.75
C ILE A 80 -8.51 3.43 6.77
N ARG A 81 -8.08 4.65 7.12
CA ARG A 81 -8.84 5.57 7.97
C ARG A 81 -8.81 6.98 7.41
N ASN A 82 -9.97 7.61 7.23
CA ASN A 82 -10.09 8.95 6.65
C ASN A 82 -9.19 9.12 5.39
N ASP A 83 -9.32 8.19 4.43
CA ASP A 83 -8.51 8.15 3.19
C ASP A 83 -6.98 8.09 3.41
N ARG A 84 -6.55 7.46 4.51
CA ARG A 84 -5.14 7.23 4.81
C ARG A 84 -4.86 5.79 5.17
N THR A 85 -3.79 5.25 4.61
CA THR A 85 -3.21 3.96 5.01
C THR A 85 -2.54 4.11 6.37
N VAL A 86 -3.17 3.57 7.42
CA VAL A 86 -2.66 3.65 8.81
C VAL A 86 -1.93 2.38 9.26
N ARG A 87 -2.20 1.25 8.62
CA ARG A 87 -1.53 -0.02 8.91
C ARG A 87 -1.56 -0.95 7.71
N VAL A 88 -0.43 -1.62 7.48
CA VAL A 88 -0.30 -2.69 6.50
C VAL A 88 0.36 -3.88 7.18
N THR A 89 -0.22 -5.06 7.01
CA THR A 89 0.30 -6.32 7.56
C THR A 89 0.29 -7.43 6.51
N ARG A 90 1.21 -8.38 6.67
CA ARG A 90 1.22 -9.66 5.94
C ARG A 90 1.56 -10.75 6.95
N GLY A 91 0.56 -11.54 7.31
CA GLY A 91 0.66 -12.41 8.49
C GLY A 91 0.87 -11.59 9.77
N ASP A 92 1.86 -11.98 10.56
CA ASP A 92 2.29 -11.29 11.79
C ASP A 92 3.21 -10.08 11.53
N ARG A 93 3.69 -9.91 10.30
CA ARG A 93 4.65 -8.86 9.94
C ARG A 93 3.96 -7.56 9.58
N ARG A 94 4.37 -6.46 10.23
CA ARG A 94 4.03 -5.09 9.80
C ARG A 94 4.89 -4.65 8.61
N LEU A 95 4.26 -4.03 7.62
CA LEU A 95 4.90 -3.53 6.40
C LEU A 95 4.86 -1.99 6.34
N LYS A 96 5.59 -1.42 5.39
CA LYS A 96 5.47 0.01 5.04
C LYS A 96 4.10 0.27 4.42
N ALA A 97 3.55 1.47 4.62
CA ALA A 97 2.26 1.88 4.04
C ALA A 97 2.19 1.70 2.52
N SER A 98 3.28 1.98 1.80
CA SER A 98 3.41 1.80 0.35
C SER A 98 3.39 0.34 -0.14
N ARG A 99 3.25 -0.63 0.77
CA ARG A 99 3.08 -2.06 0.45
C ARG A 99 1.64 -2.53 0.65
N GLY A 100 0.76 -1.63 1.07
CA GLY A 100 -0.66 -1.88 1.22
C GLY A 100 -1.42 -1.70 -0.09
N TRP A 101 -2.73 -1.82 0.02
CA TRP A 101 -3.68 -1.58 -1.06
C TRP A 101 -4.81 -0.70 -0.54
N SER A 102 -5.30 0.21 -1.37
CA SER A 102 -6.60 0.88 -1.23
C SER A 102 -7.55 0.45 -2.35
N MET A 103 -8.82 0.85 -2.26
CA MET A 103 -9.73 0.66 -3.39
C MET A 103 -9.24 1.40 -4.64
N ASP A 104 -8.85 2.66 -4.50
CA ASP A 104 -8.32 3.51 -5.57
C ASP A 104 -7.09 2.91 -6.27
N GLU A 105 -6.19 2.31 -5.51
CA GLU A 105 -5.01 1.63 -6.06
C GLU A 105 -5.40 0.39 -6.87
N LEU A 106 -6.43 -0.36 -6.47
CA LEU A 106 -6.93 -1.49 -7.25
C LEU A 106 -7.61 -1.04 -8.55
N TYR A 107 -8.38 0.04 -8.53
CA TYR A 107 -8.93 0.62 -9.77
C TYR A 107 -7.83 1.12 -10.70
N SER A 108 -6.80 1.74 -10.14
CA SER A 108 -5.63 2.18 -10.90
C SER A 108 -4.86 1.00 -11.51
N LEU A 109 -4.69 -0.09 -10.76
CA LEU A 109 -4.10 -1.34 -11.23
C LEU A 109 -4.89 -1.90 -12.42
N ILE A 110 -6.21 -2.02 -12.30
CA ILE A 110 -7.06 -2.57 -13.36
C ILE A 110 -6.95 -1.73 -14.63
N ARG A 111 -6.99 -0.40 -14.53
CA ARG A 111 -6.84 0.49 -15.68
C ARG A 111 -5.48 0.33 -16.38
N SER A 112 -4.40 0.27 -15.61
CA SER A 112 -3.05 0.05 -16.18
C SER A 112 -2.99 -1.30 -16.89
N ALA A 113 -3.47 -2.35 -16.21
CA ALA A 113 -3.47 -3.70 -16.74
C ALA A 113 -4.25 -3.82 -18.04
N ARG A 114 -5.41 -3.16 -18.18
CA ARG A 114 -6.19 -3.17 -19.43
C ARG A 114 -5.53 -2.44 -20.59
N THR A 115 -4.55 -1.57 -20.31
CA THR A 115 -3.74 -0.91 -21.33
C THR A 115 -2.56 -1.78 -21.77
N GLU A 116 -2.05 -2.62 -20.88
CA GLU A 116 -0.77 -3.31 -21.03
C GLU A 116 -0.89 -4.80 -21.32
N ALA A 117 -1.92 -5.46 -20.79
CA ALA A 117 -2.11 -6.90 -20.85
C ALA A 117 -3.03 -7.30 -22.00
N GLU A 118 -2.84 -8.53 -22.51
CA GLU A 118 -3.67 -9.11 -23.56
C GLU A 118 -5.10 -9.41 -23.06
N ARG A 119 -5.24 -9.81 -21.79
CA ARG A 119 -6.56 -10.01 -21.16
C ARG A 119 -6.56 -9.60 -19.69
N VAL A 120 -7.63 -8.91 -19.30
CA VAL A 120 -7.94 -8.61 -17.90
C VAL A 120 -9.40 -8.93 -17.62
N ASP A 121 -9.63 -9.88 -16.73
CA ASP A 121 -10.97 -10.26 -16.27
C ASP A 121 -11.18 -9.76 -14.84
N VAL A 122 -12.31 -9.09 -14.59
CA VAL A 122 -12.64 -8.55 -13.27
C VAL A 122 -14.06 -8.96 -12.87
N GLU A 123 -14.16 -9.54 -11.69
CA GLU A 123 -15.45 -9.81 -11.06
C GLU A 123 -15.78 -8.71 -10.06
N TRP A 124 -16.91 -8.04 -10.28
CA TRP A 124 -17.37 -6.95 -9.44
C TRP A 124 -18.47 -7.41 -8.49
N THR A 125 -18.35 -7.06 -7.21
CA THR A 125 -19.47 -7.14 -6.27
C THR A 125 -20.54 -6.08 -6.59
N PRO A 126 -21.79 -6.22 -6.10
CA PRO A 126 -22.81 -5.17 -6.26
C PRO A 126 -22.43 -3.79 -5.69
N ARG A 127 -21.40 -3.74 -4.83
CA ARG A 127 -20.87 -2.52 -4.23
C ARG A 127 -19.72 -1.88 -5.03
N GLY A 128 -19.31 -2.45 -6.16
CA GLY A 128 -18.17 -1.96 -6.93
C GLY A 128 -16.81 -2.39 -6.39
N VAL A 129 -16.74 -3.42 -5.55
CA VAL A 129 -15.45 -4.00 -5.12
C VAL A 129 -15.01 -5.05 -6.16
N PRO A 130 -13.76 -5.03 -6.67
CA PRO A 130 -13.24 -6.04 -7.59
C PRO A 130 -12.87 -7.31 -6.81
N SER A 131 -13.83 -8.21 -6.58
CA SER A 131 -13.60 -9.40 -5.74
C SER A 131 -12.57 -10.38 -6.32
N SER A 132 -12.44 -10.40 -7.64
CA SER A 132 -11.43 -11.16 -8.37
C SER A 132 -10.89 -10.31 -9.52
N ILE A 133 -9.58 -10.34 -9.73
CA ILE A 133 -8.90 -9.73 -10.87
C ILE A 133 -7.95 -10.78 -11.43
N ALA A 134 -8.07 -11.13 -12.71
CA ALA A 134 -7.11 -11.97 -13.42
C ALA A 134 -6.46 -11.13 -14.52
N ILE A 135 -5.12 -11.10 -14.53
CA ILE A 135 -4.32 -10.38 -15.51
C ILE A 135 -3.46 -11.41 -16.25
N ASP A 136 -3.71 -11.54 -17.55
CA ASP A 136 -2.95 -12.39 -18.46
C ASP A 136 -2.19 -11.46 -19.44
N PRO A 137 -0.87 -11.28 -19.24
CA PRO A 137 -0.08 -10.42 -20.10
C PRO A 137 0.13 -11.00 -21.50
N SER A 138 0.00 -12.32 -21.68
CA SER A 138 0.29 -13.01 -22.94
C SER A 138 -0.43 -14.36 -23.02
N THR A 139 -1.38 -14.47 -23.93
CA THR A 139 -2.13 -15.72 -24.18
C THR A 139 -1.28 -16.89 -24.68
N MET A 140 -0.01 -16.64 -25.00
CA MET A 140 0.94 -17.63 -25.52
C MET A 140 1.81 -18.27 -24.42
N VAL A 141 1.77 -17.76 -23.18
CA VAL A 141 2.65 -18.18 -22.08
C VAL A 141 1.84 -18.33 -20.79
N ALA A 142 1.55 -19.59 -20.41
CA ALA A 142 0.58 -19.91 -19.36
C ALA A 142 1.04 -19.63 -17.91
N ASP A 143 2.32 -19.35 -17.65
CA ASP A 143 2.87 -19.19 -16.30
C ASP A 143 3.03 -17.74 -15.84
N GLU A 144 2.60 -16.75 -16.65
CA GLU A 144 2.71 -15.31 -16.36
C GLU A 144 1.41 -14.70 -15.81
N GLU A 145 0.33 -15.47 -15.73
CA GLU A 145 -0.96 -15.02 -15.23
C GLU A 145 -0.92 -14.66 -13.73
N THR A 146 -1.41 -13.48 -13.41
CA THR A 146 -1.50 -12.98 -12.02
C THR A 146 -2.95 -12.80 -11.61
N TYR A 147 -3.29 -13.38 -10.45
CA TYR A 147 -4.63 -13.36 -9.88
C TYR A 147 -4.64 -12.60 -8.55
N TYR A 148 -5.62 -11.73 -8.36
CA TYR A 148 -5.88 -11.03 -7.12
C TYR A 148 -7.26 -11.40 -6.58
N THR A 149 -7.33 -11.83 -5.33
CA THR A 149 -8.59 -11.95 -4.57
C THR A 149 -8.68 -10.81 -3.58
N VAL A 150 -9.80 -10.09 -3.60
CA VAL A 150 -10.00 -8.91 -2.75
C VAL A 150 -11.21 -9.12 -1.85
N THR A 151 -11.02 -8.86 -0.56
CA THR A 151 -12.12 -8.76 0.40
C THR A 151 -12.06 -7.44 1.15
N LEU A 152 -13.24 -6.97 1.56
CA LEU A 152 -13.38 -5.70 2.27
C LEU A 152 -14.33 -5.84 3.45
N SER A 153 -13.91 -5.35 4.61
CA SER A 153 -14.74 -5.19 5.81
C SER A 153 -14.76 -3.72 6.23
N ARG A 154 -15.93 -3.28 6.71
CA ARG A 154 -16.05 -1.95 7.32
C ARG A 154 -15.50 -1.99 8.73
N LEU A 155 -14.98 -0.85 9.16
CA LEU A 155 -14.39 -0.66 10.46
C LEU A 155 -15.35 -0.01 11.47
#